data_AF-A0A9E3CW94-F1
#
_entry.id   AF-A0A9E3CW94-F1
#
_cell.length_a   1.000
_cell.length_b   1.000
_cell.length_c   1.000
_cell.angle_alpha   90.00
_cell.angle_beta   90.00
_cell.angle_gamma   90.00
#
_symmetry.space_group_name_H-M   'P 1'
#
loop_
_entity.id
_entity.type
_entity.pdbx_description
1 polymer ?
#
loop_
_entity_poly.entity_id
_entity_poly.type
_entity_poly.pdbx_seq_one_letter_code
_entity_poly.pdbx_strand_id
1 'polypeptide(L)'
;MSPPAVRLRPLGLLLAVAAFAALAALYVFSNNDAKSPDATAVAAPAKTNVATPKPAGDPAEDAVPSQGQTDMVARLLGEARRLAENGQIDQAKVAVDRAAKVIPGSSDIAQARLDVAQMSTPQYRLARQLSRARLAIASDESAAAEAALDAAAVIDPAAPQIAELRQQMQQTEKKDAERKRRIEELLSEMRAAIARSDLVAADRALNEAERLNIRDPAIDPARVELAHAQEDAGRQRQQQ
;
A
#
# COMPACT_ATOMS: atom_id res chain seq x y z
N MET A 1 -39.86 36.80 40.53
CA MET A 1 -39.05 35.74 41.18
C MET A 1 -39.16 34.50 40.32
N SER A 2 -38.12 34.24 39.52
CA SER A 2 -38.05 33.11 38.59
C SER A 2 -36.88 32.22 39.02
N PRO A 3 -37.01 30.88 39.01
CA PRO A 3 -35.96 29.99 39.48
C PRO A 3 -34.81 29.86 38.46
N PRO A 4 -33.57 29.57 38.92
CA PRO A 4 -32.43 29.39 38.02
C PRO A 4 -32.48 28.03 37.31
N ALA A 5 -32.30 28.06 35.99
CA ALA A 5 -32.17 26.87 35.15
C ALA A 5 -30.81 26.18 35.39
N VAL A 6 -30.85 24.98 35.96
CA VAL A 6 -29.72 24.07 36.09
C VAL A 6 -29.39 23.47 34.72
N ARG A 7 -28.23 23.81 34.16
CA ARG A 7 -27.72 23.17 32.94
C ARG A 7 -26.96 21.89 33.31
N LEU A 8 -27.59 20.74 33.12
CA LEU A 8 -26.90 19.44 33.09
C LEU A 8 -25.98 19.38 31.86
N ARG A 9 -24.70 19.10 32.09
CA ARG A 9 -23.74 18.70 31.04
C ARG A 9 -23.96 17.22 30.71
N PRO A 10 -24.14 16.81 29.44
CA PRO A 10 -24.05 15.40 29.10
C PRO A 10 -22.58 14.97 29.04
N LEU A 11 -22.23 14.07 29.95
CA LEU A 11 -21.02 13.25 29.94
C LEU A 11 -21.21 12.20 28.82
N GLY A 12 -20.63 12.46 27.64
CA GLY A 12 -20.65 11.54 26.50
C GLY A 12 -19.39 10.70 26.47
N LEU A 13 -19.43 9.56 27.15
CA LEU A 13 -18.45 8.48 27.08
C LEU A 13 -18.86 7.58 25.90
N LEU A 14 -18.03 7.47 24.85
CA LEU A 14 -18.15 6.39 23.87
C LEU A 14 -16.77 5.84 23.49
N LEU A 15 -16.58 4.61 23.98
CA LEU A 15 -15.65 3.58 23.56
C LEU A 15 -15.94 3.07 22.14
N ALA A 16 -14.95 2.36 21.58
CA ALA A 16 -14.96 1.54 20.36
C ALA A 16 -14.75 2.35 19.07
N VAL A 17 -13.82 2.03 18.16
CA VAL A 17 -13.42 0.71 17.65
C VAL A 17 -11.96 0.79 17.15
N ALA A 18 -11.03 0.07 17.80
CA ALA A 18 -9.71 -0.23 17.24
C ALA A 18 -9.62 -1.75 17.03
N ALA A 19 -10.30 -2.23 15.99
CA ALA A 19 -10.32 -3.63 15.59
C ALA A 19 -10.17 -3.70 14.06
N PHE A 20 -8.99 -3.39 13.54
CA PHE A 20 -8.63 -3.68 12.14
C PHE A 20 -7.12 -3.93 11.97
N ALA A 21 -6.50 -4.64 12.93
CA ALA A 21 -5.13 -5.14 12.82
C ALA A 21 -5.05 -6.69 12.75
N ALA A 22 -6.18 -7.38 12.52
CA ALA A 22 -6.27 -8.85 12.61
C ALA A 22 -6.51 -9.58 11.26
N LEU A 23 -6.47 -8.89 10.12
CA LEU A 23 -6.74 -9.50 8.81
C LEU A 23 -5.54 -9.50 7.84
N ALA A 24 -4.35 -9.09 8.30
CA ALA A 24 -3.10 -9.23 7.56
C ALA A 24 -2.24 -10.43 8.01
N ALA A 25 -2.62 -11.09 9.12
CA ALA A 25 -1.84 -12.17 9.73
C ALA A 25 -2.27 -13.60 9.28
N LEU A 26 -3.29 -13.73 8.42
CA LEU A 26 -3.85 -15.04 8.04
C LEU A 26 -3.46 -15.53 6.63
N TYR A 27 -2.52 -14.86 5.94
CA TYR A 27 -2.10 -15.27 4.60
C TYR A 27 -0.60 -15.57 4.42
N VAL A 28 0.22 -15.47 5.47
CA VAL A 28 1.69 -15.66 5.38
C VAL A 28 2.15 -17.04 5.88
N PHE A 29 1.27 -17.88 6.44
CA PHE A 29 1.70 -19.08 7.18
C PHE A 29 1.45 -20.45 6.51
N SER A 30 1.19 -20.54 5.21
CA SER A 30 0.90 -21.84 4.54
C SER A 30 2.01 -22.45 3.70
N ASN A 31 3.26 -21.96 3.74
CA ASN A 31 4.29 -22.47 2.81
C ASN A 31 5.69 -22.69 3.41
N ASN A 32 5.80 -23.19 4.64
CA ASN A 32 7.12 -23.67 5.10
C ASN A 32 7.02 -24.78 6.15
N ASP A 33 6.74 -26.00 5.67
CA ASP A 33 7.11 -27.22 6.37
C ASP A 33 7.70 -28.21 5.36
N ALA A 34 9.02 -28.19 5.25
CA ALA A 34 9.81 -29.34 4.80
C ALA A 34 11.18 -29.28 5.48
N LYS A 35 11.19 -29.89 6.66
CA LYS A 35 12.35 -30.38 7.39
C LYS A 35 13.30 -31.16 6.47
N SER A 36 14.59 -30.90 6.54
CA SER A 36 15.64 -31.87 6.22
C SER A 36 16.85 -31.65 7.13
N PRO A 37 17.34 -32.70 7.81
CA PRO A 37 18.57 -32.68 8.59
C PRO A 37 19.81 -32.97 7.71
N ASP A 38 20.97 -32.52 8.20
CA ASP A 38 22.36 -32.93 7.97
C ASP A 38 22.76 -33.74 6.73
N ALA A 39 23.80 -33.28 6.03
CA ALA A 39 25.12 -33.93 6.01
C ALA A 39 26.03 -33.36 4.91
N THR A 40 27.06 -32.62 5.31
CA THR A 40 28.29 -32.42 4.50
C THR A 40 29.12 -33.70 4.54
N ALA A 41 29.27 -34.36 3.39
CA ALA A 41 30.29 -35.39 3.17
C ALA A 41 30.93 -35.22 1.79
N VAL A 42 32.26 -35.34 1.81
CA VAL A 42 33.24 -34.95 0.80
C VAL A 42 33.24 -35.91 -0.41
N ALA A 43 33.45 -35.34 -1.60
CA ALA A 43 33.59 -36.04 -2.86
C ALA A 43 34.92 -36.80 -3.00
N ALA A 44 34.88 -37.98 -3.63
CA ALA A 44 36.03 -38.66 -4.23
C ALA A 44 35.63 -39.23 -5.61
N PRO A 45 36.54 -39.29 -6.61
CA PRO A 45 36.17 -39.50 -8.00
C PRO A 45 36.19 -40.97 -8.46
N ALA A 46 35.23 -41.26 -9.34
CA ALA A 46 35.22 -42.13 -10.52
C ALA A 46 36.03 -43.45 -10.54
N LYS A 47 35.31 -44.54 -10.83
CA LYS A 47 35.52 -45.46 -11.98
C LYS A 47 34.56 -46.66 -11.89
N THR A 48 33.70 -46.86 -12.89
CA THR A 48 33.59 -48.13 -13.63
C THR A 48 32.76 -47.99 -14.89
N ASN A 49 33.13 -48.84 -15.84
CA ASN A 49 32.80 -48.87 -17.25
C ASN A 49 31.57 -49.78 -17.51
N VAL A 50 31.10 -49.78 -18.76
CA VAL A 50 30.48 -50.90 -19.52
C VAL A 50 28.99 -50.80 -19.91
N ALA A 51 28.83 -50.71 -21.24
CA ALA A 51 27.86 -51.28 -22.18
C ALA A 51 26.36 -50.96 -22.14
N THR A 52 25.94 -50.44 -23.29
CA THR A 52 24.60 -50.47 -23.89
C THR A 52 24.01 -51.88 -23.97
N PRO A 53 22.68 -52.00 -23.85
CA PRO A 53 21.95 -52.67 -24.93
C PRO A 53 20.72 -51.88 -25.41
N LYS A 54 20.47 -52.00 -26.71
CA LYS A 54 19.32 -51.51 -27.48
C LYS A 54 18.04 -52.28 -27.12
N PRO A 55 16.86 -51.63 -27.14
CA PRO A 55 15.73 -52.04 -27.98
C PRO A 55 15.11 -50.80 -28.68
N ALA A 56 14.72 -50.75 -29.97
CA ALA A 56 13.80 -51.56 -30.75
C ALA A 56 12.33 -51.56 -30.22
N GLY A 57 11.62 -50.44 -30.51
CA GLY A 57 10.19 -50.26 -30.83
C GLY A 57 9.09 -50.92 -29.99
N ASP A 58 8.16 -50.12 -29.44
CA ASP A 58 6.72 -50.09 -29.81
C ASP A 58 5.94 -49.00 -28.99
N PRO A 59 4.64 -48.71 -29.26
CA PRO A 59 4.07 -47.36 -29.31
C PRO A 59 3.41 -46.83 -28.02
N ALA A 60 3.38 -45.49 -27.92
CA ALA A 60 2.43 -44.69 -27.14
C ALA A 60 2.24 -45.07 -25.66
N GLU A 61 3.33 -45.05 -24.89
CA GLU A 61 3.22 -44.85 -23.44
C GLU A 61 2.99 -43.36 -23.14
N ASP A 62 2.16 -43.09 -22.13
CA ASP A 62 1.95 -41.78 -21.52
C ASP A 62 3.30 -41.15 -21.16
N ALA A 63 3.88 -40.41 -22.10
CA ALA A 63 5.21 -39.85 -21.99
C ALA A 63 5.18 -38.81 -20.86
N VAL A 64 5.70 -39.21 -19.71
CA VAL A 64 5.92 -38.33 -18.56
C VAL A 64 6.65 -37.08 -19.08
N PRO A 65 6.12 -35.87 -18.84
CA PRO A 65 6.72 -34.65 -19.35
C PRO A 65 8.20 -34.54 -18.96
N SER A 66 9.06 -34.20 -19.92
CA SER A 66 10.47 -33.95 -19.63
C SER A 66 10.62 -32.73 -18.71
N GLN A 67 11.66 -32.72 -17.88
CA GLN A 67 11.91 -31.61 -16.93
C GLN A 67 11.94 -30.24 -17.63
N GLY A 68 12.56 -30.15 -18.82
CA GLY A 68 12.58 -28.92 -19.60
C GLY A 68 11.21 -28.46 -20.11
N GLN A 69 10.27 -29.38 -20.37
CA GLN A 69 8.89 -29.03 -20.72
C GLN A 69 8.15 -28.46 -19.51
N THR A 70 8.33 -29.06 -18.33
CA THR A 70 7.75 -28.58 -17.07
C THR A 70 8.25 -27.17 -16.73
N ASP A 71 9.56 -26.93 -16.83
CA ASP A 71 10.14 -25.61 -16.58
C ASP A 71 9.63 -24.55 -17.58
N MET A 72 9.50 -24.93 -18.85
CA MET A 72 8.95 -24.03 -19.86
C MET A 72 7.48 -23.69 -19.59
N VAL A 73 6.66 -24.68 -19.18
CA VAL A 73 5.26 -24.44 -18.77
C VAL A 73 5.21 -23.52 -17.57
N ALA A 74 6.00 -23.78 -16.51
CA ALA A 74 6.03 -22.94 -15.32
C ALA A 74 6.38 -21.48 -15.66
N ARG A 75 7.34 -21.26 -16.56
CA ARG A 75 7.70 -19.93 -17.06
C ARG A 75 6.54 -19.25 -17.81
N LEU A 76 5.87 -19.98 -18.71
CA LEU A 76 4.73 -19.45 -19.48
C LEU A 76 3.52 -19.12 -18.58
N LEU A 77 3.25 -19.95 -17.58
CA LEU A 77 2.18 -19.68 -16.61
C LEU A 77 2.51 -18.46 -15.73
N GLY A 78 3.78 -18.30 -15.32
CA GLY A 78 4.23 -17.10 -14.61
C GLY A 78 4.19 -15.83 -15.48
N GLU A 79 4.40 -15.94 -16.79
CA GLU A 79 4.19 -14.85 -17.74
C GLU A 79 2.70 -14.51 -17.87
N ALA A 80 1.84 -15.52 -18.07
CA ALA A 80 0.40 -15.33 -18.17
C ALA A 80 -0.18 -14.60 -16.96
N ARG A 81 0.24 -14.98 -15.75
CA ARG A 81 -0.20 -14.32 -14.52
C ARG A 81 0.19 -12.85 -14.48
N ARG A 82 1.44 -12.51 -14.79
CA ARG A 82 1.91 -11.12 -14.84
C ARG A 82 1.17 -10.29 -15.89
N LEU A 83 0.93 -10.87 -17.07
CA LEU A 83 0.13 -10.23 -18.13
C LEU A 83 -1.30 -9.96 -17.63
N ALA A 84 -1.92 -10.93 -16.96
CA ALA A 84 -3.28 -10.78 -16.43
C ALA A 84 -3.35 -9.72 -15.32
N GLU A 85 -2.36 -9.71 -14.41
CA GLU A 85 -2.22 -8.70 -13.35
C GLU A 85 -2.01 -7.29 -13.90
N ASN A 86 -1.42 -7.16 -15.10
CA ASN A 86 -1.27 -5.91 -15.84
C ASN A 86 -2.52 -5.54 -16.68
N GLY A 87 -3.59 -6.35 -16.63
CA GLY A 87 -4.80 -6.15 -17.41
C GLY A 87 -4.71 -6.61 -18.86
N GLN A 88 -3.60 -7.23 -19.27
CA GLN A 88 -3.38 -7.77 -20.61
C GLN A 88 -3.97 -9.19 -20.73
N ILE A 89 -5.26 -9.31 -20.45
CA ILE A 89 -5.98 -10.60 -20.35
C ILE A 89 -5.86 -11.43 -21.63
N ASP A 90 -5.91 -10.81 -22.80
CA ASP A 90 -5.80 -11.54 -24.07
C ASP A 90 -4.39 -12.11 -24.28
N GLN A 91 -3.35 -11.36 -23.90
CA GLN A 91 -1.98 -11.87 -23.95
C GLN A 91 -1.75 -12.96 -22.91
N ALA A 92 -2.36 -12.83 -21.73
CA ALA A 92 -2.34 -13.88 -20.71
C ALA A 92 -2.94 -15.18 -21.23
N LYS A 93 -4.12 -15.12 -21.89
CA LYS A 93 -4.75 -16.29 -22.52
C LYS A 93 -3.83 -16.94 -23.56
N VAL A 94 -3.20 -16.15 -24.42
CA VAL A 94 -2.24 -16.65 -25.42
C VAL A 94 -1.05 -17.36 -24.75
N ALA A 95 -0.53 -16.84 -23.64
CA ALA A 95 0.55 -17.47 -22.89
C ALA A 95 0.12 -18.82 -22.28
N VAL A 96 -1.10 -18.91 -21.72
CA VAL A 96 -1.67 -20.17 -21.24
C VAL A 96 -1.89 -21.16 -22.38
N ASP A 97 -2.35 -20.70 -23.55
CA ASP A 97 -2.53 -21.57 -24.72
C ASP A 97 -1.21 -22.07 -25.30
N ARG A 98 -0.12 -21.28 -25.21
CA ARG A 98 1.22 -21.76 -25.54
C ARG A 98 1.66 -22.85 -24.56
N ALA A 99 1.43 -22.67 -23.26
CA ALA A 99 1.73 -23.71 -22.27
C ALA A 99 0.96 -25.00 -22.58
N ALA A 100 -0.31 -24.89 -22.97
CA ALA A 100 -1.17 -26.03 -23.32
C ALA A 100 -0.65 -26.84 -24.52
N LYS A 101 0.11 -26.22 -25.43
CA LYS A 101 0.75 -26.90 -26.56
C LYS A 101 2.00 -27.68 -26.15
N VAL A 102 2.62 -27.34 -25.02
CA VAL A 102 3.83 -28.01 -24.51
C VAL A 102 3.46 -29.29 -23.78
N ILE A 103 2.50 -29.20 -22.85
CA ILE A 103 2.00 -30.33 -22.06
C ILE A 103 0.46 -30.31 -22.13
N PRO A 104 -0.14 -30.98 -23.12
CA PRO A 104 -1.59 -31.09 -23.21
C PRO A 104 -2.19 -31.78 -21.99
N GLY A 105 -3.32 -31.29 -21.49
CA GLY A 105 -4.04 -31.93 -20.38
C GLY A 105 -3.48 -31.68 -18.98
N SER A 106 -2.44 -30.85 -18.83
CA SER A 106 -1.93 -30.48 -17.50
C SER A 106 -3.00 -29.75 -16.66
N SER A 107 -3.16 -30.19 -15.40
CA SER A 107 -4.05 -29.57 -14.42
C SER A 107 -3.67 -28.13 -14.10
N ASP A 108 -2.37 -27.81 -14.09
CA ASP A 108 -1.87 -26.45 -13.79
C ASP A 108 -2.31 -25.45 -14.87
N ILE A 109 -2.36 -25.92 -16.11
CA ILE A 109 -2.82 -25.12 -17.25
C ILE A 109 -4.33 -24.90 -17.17
N ALA A 110 -5.10 -25.94 -16.78
CA ALA A 110 -6.52 -25.80 -16.54
C ALA A 110 -6.81 -24.79 -15.41
N GLN A 111 -6.05 -24.86 -14.31
CA GLN A 111 -6.15 -23.89 -13.22
C GLN A 111 -5.78 -22.48 -13.68
N ALA A 112 -4.69 -22.31 -14.42
CA ALA A 112 -4.29 -21.01 -14.94
C ALA A 112 -5.34 -20.39 -15.88
N ARG A 113 -6.07 -21.20 -16.67
CA ARG A 113 -7.21 -20.73 -17.46
C ARG A 113 -8.34 -20.20 -16.59
N LEU A 114 -8.67 -20.92 -15.51
CA LEU A 114 -9.68 -20.49 -14.54
C LEU A 114 -9.25 -19.19 -13.85
N ASP A 115 -8.01 -19.08 -13.42
CA ASP A 115 -7.46 -17.88 -12.77
C ASP A 115 -7.53 -16.67 -13.72
N VAL A 116 -7.06 -16.81 -14.97
CA VAL A 116 -7.12 -15.73 -15.98
C VAL A 116 -8.57 -15.37 -16.30
N ALA A 117 -9.48 -16.34 -16.38
CA ALA A 117 -10.90 -16.08 -16.57
C ALA A 117 -11.51 -15.32 -15.38
N GLN A 118 -11.18 -15.70 -14.14
CA GLN A 118 -11.61 -15.01 -12.94
C GLN A 118 -11.08 -13.57 -12.89
N MET A 119 -9.82 -13.34 -13.30
CA MET A 119 -9.23 -12.00 -13.38
C MET A 119 -9.90 -11.10 -14.44
N SER A 120 -10.51 -11.70 -15.46
CA SER A 120 -11.25 -10.96 -16.48
C SER A 120 -12.64 -10.47 -16.02
N THR A 121 -13.12 -10.99 -14.88
CA THR A 121 -14.44 -10.64 -14.36
C THR A 121 -14.52 -9.15 -13.99
N PRO A 122 -15.66 -8.49 -14.20
CA PRO A 122 -15.89 -7.13 -13.69
C PRO A 122 -15.64 -7.02 -12.19
N GLN A 123 -16.04 -8.03 -11.40
CA GLN A 123 -15.90 -8.04 -9.95
C GLN A 123 -14.43 -8.02 -9.51
N TYR A 124 -13.58 -8.83 -10.14
CA TYR A 124 -12.15 -8.82 -9.85
C TYR A 124 -11.50 -7.48 -10.20
N ARG A 125 -11.83 -6.93 -11.37
CA ARG A 125 -11.31 -5.62 -11.82
C ARG A 125 -11.73 -4.50 -10.88
N LEU A 126 -12.99 -4.49 -10.44
CA LEU A 126 -13.50 -3.54 -9.45
C LEU A 126 -12.74 -3.64 -8.13
N ALA A 127 -12.62 -4.85 -7.58
CA ALA A 127 -11.89 -5.09 -6.33
C ALA A 127 -10.43 -4.61 -6.41
N ARG A 128 -9.76 -4.86 -7.54
CA ARG A 128 -8.39 -4.39 -7.79
C ARG A 128 -8.31 -2.86 -7.80
N GLN A 129 -9.22 -2.16 -8.48
CA GLN A 129 -9.21 -0.69 -8.49
C GLN A 129 -9.51 -0.10 -7.11
N LEU A 130 -10.46 -0.66 -6.37
CA LEU A 130 -10.74 -0.22 -4.99
C LEU A 130 -9.53 -0.42 -4.07
N SER A 131 -8.80 -1.53 -4.21
CA SER A 131 -7.55 -1.76 -3.45
C SER A 131 -6.46 -0.75 -3.82
N ARG A 132 -6.31 -0.40 -5.10
CA ARG A 132 -5.38 0.66 -5.55
C ARG A 132 -5.76 2.02 -4.98
N ALA A 133 -7.04 2.38 -5.00
CA ALA A 133 -7.53 3.61 -4.41
C ALA A 133 -7.19 3.69 -2.91
N ARG A 134 -7.46 2.63 -2.14
CA ARG A 134 -7.12 2.56 -0.72
C ARG A 134 -5.63 2.71 -0.44
N LEU A 135 -4.78 2.07 -1.25
CA LEU A 135 -3.33 2.18 -1.12
C LEU A 135 -2.83 3.60 -1.42
N ALA A 136 -3.38 4.24 -2.46
CA ALA A 136 -3.06 5.61 -2.81
C ALA A 136 -3.50 6.59 -1.70
N ILE A 137 -4.70 6.42 -1.12
CA ILE A 137 -5.14 7.20 0.05
C ILE A 137 -4.19 7.03 1.23
N ALA A 138 -3.79 5.78 1.53
CA ALA A 138 -2.85 5.51 2.62
C ALA A 138 -1.46 6.12 2.40
N SER A 139 -1.09 6.36 1.14
CA SER A 139 0.18 6.97 0.74
C SER A 139 0.07 8.47 0.49
N ASP A 140 -1.09 9.08 0.79
CA ASP A 140 -1.41 10.49 0.54
C ASP A 140 -1.34 10.92 -0.95
N GLU A 141 -1.54 9.96 -1.86
CA GLU A 141 -1.54 10.16 -3.31
C GLU A 141 -2.96 10.40 -3.83
N SER A 142 -3.55 11.56 -3.52
CA SER A 142 -4.95 11.88 -3.84
C SER A 142 -5.30 11.75 -5.33
N ALA A 143 -4.42 12.21 -6.23
CA ALA A 143 -4.62 12.11 -7.67
C ALA A 143 -4.65 10.65 -8.17
N ALA A 144 -3.78 9.79 -7.62
CA ALA A 144 -3.75 8.37 -7.97
C ALA A 144 -4.98 7.63 -7.40
N ALA A 145 -5.44 8.02 -6.21
CA ALA A 145 -6.65 7.51 -5.61
C ALA A 145 -7.88 7.83 -6.46
N GLU A 146 -8.06 9.08 -6.87
CA GLU A 146 -9.21 9.50 -7.69
C GLU A 146 -9.21 8.80 -9.05
N ALA A 147 -8.05 8.71 -9.72
CA ALA A 147 -7.94 7.97 -10.99
C ALA A 147 -8.33 6.49 -10.86
N ALA A 148 -8.00 5.85 -9.72
CA ALA A 148 -8.43 4.48 -9.45
C ALA A 148 -9.94 4.38 -9.15
N LEU A 149 -10.52 5.37 -8.47
CA LEU A 149 -11.97 5.43 -8.20
C LEU A 149 -12.78 5.70 -9.47
N ASP A 150 -12.28 6.52 -10.39
CA ASP A 150 -12.88 6.71 -11.71
C ASP A 150 -12.85 5.42 -12.53
N ALA A 151 -11.71 4.71 -12.53
CA ALA A 151 -11.60 3.41 -13.19
C ALA A 151 -12.54 2.36 -12.57
N ALA A 152 -12.77 2.42 -11.25
CA ALA A 152 -13.76 1.59 -10.57
C ALA A 152 -15.20 1.97 -10.98
N ALA A 153 -15.50 3.27 -11.07
CA ALA A 153 -16.82 3.77 -11.45
C ALA A 153 -17.21 3.43 -12.89
N VAL A 154 -16.23 3.28 -13.80
CA VAL A 154 -16.48 2.76 -15.16
C VAL A 154 -16.96 1.30 -15.14
N ILE A 155 -16.55 0.51 -14.13
CA ILE A 155 -16.92 -0.91 -14.00
C ILE A 155 -18.27 -1.05 -13.30
N ASP A 156 -18.44 -0.39 -12.16
CA ASP A 156 -19.67 -0.37 -11.39
C ASP A 156 -19.85 1.03 -10.74
N PRO A 157 -20.67 1.91 -11.34
CA PRO A 157 -20.93 3.24 -10.80
C PRO A 157 -21.68 3.22 -9.47
N ALA A 158 -22.40 2.13 -9.16
CA ALA A 158 -23.25 2.02 -7.97
C ALA A 158 -22.52 1.39 -6.78
N ALA A 159 -21.24 1.06 -6.92
CA ALA A 159 -20.44 0.47 -5.84
C ALA A 159 -20.32 1.44 -4.65
N PRO A 160 -20.90 1.12 -3.47
CA PRO A 160 -20.94 2.05 -2.34
C PRO A 160 -19.55 2.41 -1.82
N GLN A 161 -18.58 1.51 -1.99
CA GLN A 161 -17.19 1.72 -1.57
C GLN A 161 -16.55 2.90 -2.31
N ILE A 162 -16.99 3.24 -3.53
CA ILE A 162 -16.47 4.41 -4.26
C ILE A 162 -16.88 5.69 -3.54
N ALA A 163 -18.16 5.81 -3.17
CA ALA A 163 -18.67 6.99 -2.47
C ALA A 163 -18.04 7.14 -1.08
N GLU A 164 -17.89 6.04 -0.35
CA GLU A 164 -17.23 6.01 0.97
C GLU A 164 -15.78 6.51 0.89
N LEU A 165 -15.00 6.00 -0.06
CA LEU A 165 -13.59 6.39 -0.21
C LEU A 165 -13.44 7.86 -0.64
N ARG A 166 -14.30 8.36 -1.56
CA ARG A 166 -14.31 9.79 -1.92
C ARG A 166 -14.66 10.67 -0.72
N GLN A 167 -15.65 10.27 0.07
CA GLN A 167 -16.02 11.01 1.28
C GLN A 167 -14.88 11.03 2.30
N GLN A 168 -14.18 9.90 2.48
CA GLN A 168 -13.01 9.82 3.35
C GLN A 168 -11.90 10.78 2.90
N MET A 169 -11.58 10.79 1.59
CA MET A 169 -10.58 11.71 1.02
C MET A 169 -10.94 13.17 1.28
N GLN A 170 -12.18 13.57 0.99
CA GLN A 170 -12.66 14.94 1.23
C GLN A 170 -12.59 15.34 2.70
N GLN A 171 -12.82 14.41 3.63
CA GLN A 171 -12.70 14.69 5.06
C GLN A 171 -11.24 14.88 5.47
N THR A 172 -10.33 14.08 4.95
CA THR A 172 -8.88 14.24 5.18
C THR A 172 -8.41 15.59 4.64
N GLU A 173 -8.74 15.91 3.39
CA GLU A 173 -8.39 17.19 2.76
C GLU A 173 -8.90 18.40 3.55
N LYS A 174 -10.14 18.35 4.01
CA LYS A 174 -10.71 19.42 4.86
C LYS A 174 -9.93 19.58 6.16
N LYS A 175 -9.65 18.48 6.85
CA LYS A 175 -8.88 18.51 8.11
C LYS A 175 -7.47 19.06 7.90
N ASP A 176 -6.82 18.71 6.80
CA ASP A 176 -5.48 19.18 6.51
C ASP A 176 -5.48 20.65 6.09
N ALA A 177 -6.48 21.11 5.34
CA ALA A 177 -6.68 22.52 5.04
C ALA A 177 -6.96 23.35 6.31
N GLU A 178 -7.79 22.84 7.23
CA GLU A 178 -8.04 23.48 8.53
C GLU A 178 -6.78 23.53 9.38
N ARG A 179 -6.01 22.44 9.45
CA ARG A 179 -4.73 22.39 10.15
C ARG A 179 -3.75 23.41 9.59
N LYS A 180 -3.64 23.51 8.26
CA LYS A 180 -2.75 24.46 7.58
C LYS A 180 -3.13 25.91 7.89
N ARG A 181 -4.41 26.25 7.81
CA ARG A 181 -4.90 27.59 8.21
C ARG A 181 -4.54 27.91 9.65
N ARG A 182 -4.69 26.95 10.55
CA ARG A 182 -4.35 27.14 11.96
C ARG A 182 -2.85 27.38 12.17
N ILE A 183 -2.00 26.67 11.43
CA ILE A 183 -0.55 26.91 11.43
C ILE A 183 -0.25 28.34 10.93
N GLU A 184 -0.85 28.77 9.81
CA GLU A 184 -0.67 30.12 9.27
C GLU A 184 -1.09 31.21 10.27
N GLU A 185 -2.21 31.03 10.98
CA GLU A 185 -2.65 31.92 12.05
C GLU A 185 -1.62 32.01 13.18
N LEU A 186 -1.16 30.88 13.70
CA LEU A 186 -0.16 30.83 14.78
C LEU A 186 1.17 31.45 14.37
N LEU A 187 1.62 31.24 13.13
CA LEU A 187 2.82 31.89 12.61
C LEU A 187 2.61 33.40 12.44
N SER A 188 1.42 33.87 12.08
CA SER A 188 1.09 35.30 12.08
C SER A 188 1.09 35.88 13.50
N GLU A 189 0.54 35.16 14.49
CA GLU A 189 0.56 35.56 15.90
C GLU A 189 2.00 35.66 16.44
N MET A 190 2.86 34.69 16.09
CA MET A 190 4.28 34.69 16.42
C MET A 190 4.97 35.97 15.94
N ARG A 191 4.81 36.32 14.65
CA ARG A 191 5.42 37.53 14.06
C ARG A 191 4.90 38.81 14.72
N ALA A 192 3.60 38.87 15.01
CA ALA A 192 3.02 40.00 15.72
C ALA A 192 3.57 40.13 17.15
N ALA A 193 3.84 39.02 17.84
CA ALA A 193 4.46 39.01 19.17
C ALA A 193 5.93 39.45 19.12
N ILE A 194 6.71 39.01 18.11
CA ILE A 194 8.06 39.49 17.84
C ILE A 194 8.07 41.01 17.65
N ALA A 195 7.14 41.56 16.86
CA ALA A 195 7.04 43.01 16.63
C ALA A 195 6.75 43.82 17.91
N ARG A 196 6.16 43.19 18.93
CA ARG A 196 5.93 43.79 20.26
C ARG A 196 7.06 43.48 21.26
N SER A 197 8.12 42.81 20.82
CA SER A 197 9.21 42.27 21.65
C SER A 197 8.74 41.28 22.73
N ASP A 198 7.56 40.67 22.56
CA ASP A 198 7.03 39.63 23.44
C ASP A 198 7.49 38.25 22.95
N LEU A 199 8.76 37.94 23.21
CA LEU A 199 9.40 36.71 22.75
C LEU A 199 8.82 35.45 23.39
N VAL A 200 8.19 35.56 24.57
CA VAL A 200 7.55 34.43 25.26
C VAL A 200 6.25 34.05 24.55
N ALA A 201 5.44 35.04 24.16
CA ALA A 201 4.25 34.77 23.36
C ALA A 201 4.61 34.24 21.96
N ALA A 202 5.67 34.76 21.35
CA ALA A 202 6.15 34.29 20.05
C ALA A 202 6.57 32.80 20.10
N ASP A 203 7.40 32.43 21.09
CA ASP A 203 7.83 31.04 21.30
C ASP A 203 6.63 30.10 21.55
N ARG A 204 5.64 30.53 22.33
CA ARG A 204 4.41 29.74 22.55
C ARG A 204 3.66 29.49 21.24
N ALA A 205 3.46 30.52 20.43
CA ALA A 205 2.73 30.40 19.17
C ALA A 205 3.44 29.46 18.19
N LEU A 206 4.78 29.55 18.09
CA LEU A 206 5.58 28.62 17.28
C LEU A 206 5.46 27.18 17.79
N ASN A 207 5.60 26.97 19.10
CA ASN A 207 5.46 25.65 19.71
C ASN A 207 4.07 25.03 19.47
N GLU A 208 3.01 25.84 19.47
CA GLU A 208 1.66 25.38 19.11
C GLU A 208 1.55 25.00 17.63
N ALA A 209 2.18 25.76 16.73
CA ALA A 209 2.20 25.43 15.31
C ALA A 209 2.97 24.12 15.04
N GLU A 210 4.10 23.92 15.70
CA GLU A 210 4.92 22.70 15.60
C GLU A 210 4.18 21.46 16.11
N ARG A 211 3.34 21.60 17.14
CA ARG A 211 2.48 20.50 17.64
C ARG A 211 1.44 20.07 16.61
N LEU A 212 0.99 20.97 15.74
CA LEU A 212 0.04 20.63 14.68
C LEU A 212 0.73 19.89 13.54
N ASN A 213 1.88 20.38 13.07
CA ASN A 213 2.66 19.70 12.05
C ASN A 213 4.13 20.18 12.05
N ILE A 214 5.00 19.42 12.71
CA ILE A 214 6.44 19.72 12.75
C ILE A 214 7.14 19.67 11.38
N ARG A 215 6.53 19.01 10.38
CA ARG A 215 7.07 18.89 9.02
C ARG A 215 6.51 19.94 8.07
N ASP A 216 5.69 20.87 8.55
CA ASP A 216 5.17 21.94 7.70
C ASP A 216 6.33 22.84 7.25
N PRO A 217 6.48 23.11 5.94
CA PRO A 217 7.61 23.87 5.40
C PRO A 217 7.67 25.31 5.90
N ALA A 218 6.60 25.86 6.45
CA ALA A 218 6.60 27.21 7.02
C ALA A 218 7.22 27.28 8.43
N ILE A 219 7.42 26.14 9.11
CA ILE A 219 7.97 26.07 10.47
C ILE A 219 9.45 26.43 10.50
N ASP A 220 10.27 25.90 9.58
CA ASP A 220 11.70 26.14 9.61
C ASP A 220 12.06 27.64 9.41
N PRO A 221 11.46 28.37 8.45
CA PRO A 221 11.63 29.82 8.37
C PRO A 221 11.20 30.55 9.65
N ALA A 222 10.11 30.12 10.28
CA ALA A 222 9.60 30.74 11.50
C ALA A 222 10.54 30.54 12.70
N ARG A 223 11.19 29.38 12.81
CA ARG A 223 12.24 29.11 13.80
C ARG A 223 13.42 30.07 13.66
N VAL A 224 13.87 30.27 12.43
CA VAL A 224 14.98 31.20 12.13
C VAL A 224 14.58 32.64 12.48
N GLU A 225 13.36 33.05 12.14
CA GLU A 225 12.84 34.38 12.46
C GLU A 225 12.81 34.63 13.99
N LEU A 226 12.32 33.67 14.77
CA LEU A 226 12.30 33.77 16.22
C LEU A 226 13.71 33.79 16.83
N ALA A 227 14.63 32.97 16.33
CA ALA A 227 16.02 32.93 16.81
C ALA A 227 16.71 34.29 16.62
N HIS A 228 16.56 34.93 15.46
CA HIS A 228 17.10 36.26 15.21
C HIS A 228 16.49 37.32 16.14
N ALA A 229 15.18 37.27 16.38
CA ALA A 229 14.54 38.19 17.32
C ALA A 229 15.06 38.04 18.77
N GLN A 230 15.39 36.82 19.18
CA GLN A 230 16.00 36.55 20.49
C GLN A 230 17.42 37.09 20.59
N GLU A 231 18.23 36.93 19.55
CA GLU A 231 19.58 37.49 19.46
C GLU A 231 19.56 39.02 19.54
N ASP A 232 18.66 39.66 18.80
CA ASP A 232 18.49 41.12 18.79
C ASP A 232 18.11 41.67 20.16
N ALA A 233 17.14 41.05 20.82
CA ALA A 233 16.74 41.43 22.18
C ALA A 233 17.87 41.23 23.19
N GLY A 234 18.68 40.17 23.03
CA GLY A 234 19.86 39.93 23.85
C GLY A 234 20.92 41.03 23.70
N ARG A 235 21.19 41.46 22.45
CA ARG A 235 22.12 42.56 22.16
C ARG A 235 21.66 43.90 22.74
N GLN A 236 20.37 44.21 22.63
CA GLN A 236 19.80 45.45 23.17
C GLN A 236 19.92 45.54 24.70
N ARG A 237 19.74 44.42 25.41
CA ARG A 237 19.89 44.37 26.88
C ARG A 237 21.33 44.56 27.36
N GLN A 238 22.34 44.29 26.52
CA GLN A 238 23.75 44.50 26.87
C GLN A 238 24.21 45.95 26.66
N GLN A 239 23.46 46.74 25.90
CA GLN A 239 23.77 48.14 25.61
C GLN A 239 23.11 49.13 26.58
N GLN A 240 22.27 48.63 27.49
CA GLN A 240 21.62 49.40 28.57
C GLN A 240 22.34 49.15 29.89
#